data_AF-A0A1J6JS46-F1
#
_entry.id   AF-A0A1J6JS46-F1
#
_cell.length_a   1.000
_cell.length_b   1.000
_cell.length_c   1.000
_cell.angle_alpha   90.00
_cell.angle_beta   90.00
_cell.angle_gamma   90.00
#
_symmetry.space_group_name_H-M   'P 1'
#
loop_
_entity.id
_entity.type
_entity.pdbx_description
1 polymer ?
#
loop_
_entity_poly.entity_id
_entity_poly.type
_entity_poly.pdbx_seq_one_letter_code
_entity_poly.pdbx_strand_id
1 'polypeptide(L)'
;MSAAQIHVVVATLLITVTFAAGFTLPGGFDSDPNSPNKGMAILIRKTAFRAFVVSDVIAFMCSAGAVFTYFAMADYSRVTVEDKVLEKLYDAAGLLQHLALISVVIAFVTGMYATLAHSLGLAITVVVIGCFSFFVYLWVFFKIACS
;
A
#
# COMPACT_ATOMS: atom_id res chain seq x y z
N MET A 1 16.08 6.08 17.80
CA MET A 1 15.80 5.13 16.70
C MET A 1 16.47 5.65 15.45
N SER A 2 17.22 4.80 14.72
CA SER A 2 17.83 5.22 13.44
C SER A 2 16.74 5.38 12.36
N ALA A 3 16.95 6.26 11.38
CA ALA A 3 16.00 6.50 10.28
C ALA A 3 15.61 5.19 9.56
N ALA A 4 16.58 4.31 9.28
CA ALA A 4 16.34 3.01 8.66
C ALA A 4 15.39 2.11 9.48
N GLN A 5 15.44 2.18 10.81
CA GLN A 5 14.53 1.39 11.66
C GLN A 5 13.08 1.88 11.53
N ILE A 6 12.88 3.20 11.42
CA ILE A 6 11.54 3.76 11.22
C ILE A 6 10.97 3.28 9.89
N HIS A 7 11.76 3.31 8.81
CA HIS A 7 11.33 2.82 7.50
C HIS A 7 10.96 1.33 7.52
N VAL A 8 11.74 0.47 8.18
CA VAL A 8 11.43 -0.96 8.32
C VAL A 8 10.14 -1.18 9.12
N VAL A 9 9.92 -0.43 10.20
CA VAL A 9 8.69 -0.52 11.00
C VAL A 9 7.48 -0.10 10.18
N VAL A 10 7.57 1.02 9.43
CA VAL A 10 6.47 1.44 8.55
C VAL A 10 6.23 0.39 7.47
N ALA A 11 7.28 -0.14 6.84
CA ALA A 11 7.15 -1.15 5.78
C ALA A 11 6.47 -2.43 6.29
N THR A 12 6.91 -2.93 7.44
CA THR A 12 6.28 -4.11 8.07
C THR A 12 4.83 -3.84 8.47
N LEU A 13 4.49 -2.64 8.93
CA LEU A 13 3.10 -2.24 9.18
C LEU A 13 2.26 -2.20 7.89
N LEU A 14 2.79 -1.70 6.78
CA LEU A 14 2.08 -1.73 5.50
C LEU A 14 1.85 -3.15 5.01
N ILE A 15 2.84 -4.04 5.14
CA ILE A 15 2.71 -5.48 4.82
C ILE A 15 1.55 -6.10 5.61
N THR A 16 1.49 -5.87 6.92
CA THR A 16 0.45 -6.50 7.76
C THR A 16 -0.94 -5.95 7.46
N VAL A 17 -1.07 -4.63 7.25
CA VAL A 17 -2.36 -4.00 6.95
C VAL A 17 -2.89 -4.44 5.58
N THR A 18 -2.05 -4.43 4.55
CA THR A 18 -2.44 -4.87 3.19
C THR A 18 -2.74 -6.37 3.15
N PHE A 19 -1.92 -7.20 3.80
CA PHE A 19 -2.22 -8.62 3.96
C PHE A 19 -3.57 -8.87 4.62
N ALA A 20 -3.86 -8.17 5.73
CA ALA A 20 -5.15 -8.27 6.39
C ALA A 20 -6.28 -7.81 5.47
N ALA A 21 -6.11 -6.70 4.76
CA ALA A 21 -7.10 -6.15 3.83
C ALA A 21 -7.43 -7.11 2.69
N GLY A 22 -6.45 -7.84 2.15
CA GLY A 22 -6.66 -8.85 1.10
C GLY A 22 -7.55 -10.03 1.53
N PHE A 23 -7.56 -10.39 2.82
CA PHE A 23 -8.39 -11.49 3.35
C PHE A 23 -9.67 -11.03 4.06
N THR A 24 -9.76 -9.76 4.46
CA THR A 24 -10.92 -9.19 5.18
C THR A 24 -11.86 -8.45 4.25
N LEU A 25 -12.26 -9.10 3.16
CA LEU A 25 -13.00 -8.44 2.09
C LEU A 25 -14.42 -8.03 2.52
N PRO A 26 -14.77 -6.74 2.41
CA PRO A 26 -16.09 -6.25 2.73
C PRO A 26 -17.13 -6.75 1.70
N GLY A 27 -18.32 -7.12 2.19
CA GLY A 27 -19.42 -7.63 1.37
C GLY A 27 -19.52 -9.16 1.30
N GLY A 28 -18.53 -9.89 1.82
CA GLY A 28 -18.58 -11.36 1.92
C GLY A 28 -18.48 -12.09 0.58
N PHE A 29 -18.73 -13.40 0.63
CA PHE A 29 -18.62 -14.29 -0.53
C PHE A 29 -20.00 -14.64 -1.09
N ASP A 30 -20.08 -14.81 -2.40
CA ASP A 30 -21.29 -15.23 -3.11
C ASP A 30 -21.64 -16.66 -2.66
N SER A 31 -22.76 -16.80 -1.96
CA SER A 31 -23.23 -18.09 -1.41
C SER A 31 -24.36 -18.72 -2.23
N ASP A 32 -24.75 -18.10 -3.35
CA ASP A 32 -25.84 -18.60 -4.19
C ASP A 32 -25.42 -19.92 -4.86
N PRO A 33 -26.15 -21.03 -4.63
CA PRO A 33 -25.84 -22.33 -5.20
C PRO A 33 -25.94 -22.38 -6.73
N ASN A 34 -26.64 -21.43 -7.36
CA ASN A 34 -26.84 -21.38 -8.81
C ASN A 34 -25.94 -20.35 -9.50
N SER A 35 -25.10 -19.61 -8.76
CA SER A 35 -24.21 -18.61 -9.36
C SER A 35 -22.90 -19.26 -9.82
N PRO A 36 -22.38 -18.91 -11.01
CA PRO A 36 -21.06 -19.38 -11.47
C PRO A 36 -19.91 -18.80 -10.64
N ASN A 37 -20.18 -17.85 -9.74
CA ASN A 37 -19.19 -17.14 -8.94
C ASN A 37 -19.26 -17.53 -7.46
N LYS A 38 -19.91 -18.64 -7.12
CA LYS A 38 -20.03 -19.14 -5.75
C LYS A 38 -18.65 -19.23 -5.08
N GLY A 39 -18.52 -18.64 -3.90
CA GLY A 39 -17.27 -18.56 -3.15
C GLY A 39 -16.34 -17.41 -3.55
N MET A 40 -16.69 -16.59 -4.55
CA MET A 40 -15.96 -15.36 -4.86
C MET A 40 -16.49 -14.17 -4.06
N ALA A 41 -15.62 -13.18 -3.78
CA ALA A 41 -16.04 -11.96 -3.11
C ALA A 41 -17.10 -11.21 -3.94
N ILE A 42 -18.24 -10.87 -3.34
CA ILE A 42 -19.38 -10.25 -4.03
C ILE A 42 -18.97 -8.94 -4.72
N LEU A 43 -18.05 -8.20 -4.10
CA LEU A 43 -17.55 -6.91 -4.59
C LEU A 43 -16.58 -7.01 -5.78
N ILE A 44 -16.05 -8.20 -6.15
CA ILE A 44 -15.11 -8.37 -7.28
C ILE A 44 -15.69 -7.93 -8.65
N ARG A 45 -17.02 -7.82 -8.72
CA ARG A 45 -17.74 -7.35 -9.90
C ARG A 45 -17.66 -5.82 -10.07
N LYS A 46 -17.27 -5.07 -9.03
CA LYS A 46 -17.12 -3.62 -9.06
C LYS A 46 -15.71 -3.23 -9.50
N THR A 47 -15.60 -2.35 -10.49
CA THR A 47 -14.29 -1.86 -11.00
C THR A 47 -13.44 -1.22 -9.90
N ALA A 48 -14.06 -0.45 -9.01
CA ALA A 48 -13.36 0.17 -7.87
C ALA A 48 -12.75 -0.87 -6.93
N PHE A 49 -13.42 -2.00 -6.70
CA PHE A 49 -12.89 -3.06 -5.87
C PHE A 49 -11.72 -3.81 -6.53
N ARG A 50 -11.76 -3.99 -7.86
CA ARG A 50 -10.61 -4.53 -8.59
C ARG A 50 -9.40 -3.60 -8.49
N ALA A 51 -9.61 -2.28 -8.59
CA ALA A 51 -8.57 -1.29 -8.40
C ALA A 51 -8.01 -1.31 -6.96
N PHE A 52 -8.87 -1.50 -5.96
CA PHE A 52 -8.46 -1.73 -4.56
C PHE A 52 -7.53 -2.92 -4.44
N VAL A 53 -7.94 -4.11 -4.89
CA VAL A 53 -7.14 -5.34 -4.77
C VAL A 53 -5.79 -5.19 -5.47
N VAL A 54 -5.74 -4.64 -6.67
CA VAL A 54 -4.48 -4.44 -7.40
C VAL A 54 -3.56 -3.46 -6.66
N SER A 55 -4.10 -2.34 -6.18
CA SER A 55 -3.31 -1.33 -5.45
C SER A 55 -2.82 -1.87 -4.10
N ASP A 56 -3.63 -2.69 -3.43
CA ASP A 56 -3.26 -3.33 -2.17
C ASP A 56 -2.13 -4.35 -2.35
N VAL A 57 -2.17 -5.16 -3.42
CA VAL A 57 -1.09 -6.09 -3.77
C VAL A 57 0.20 -5.35 -4.15
N ILE A 58 0.11 -4.25 -4.90
CA ILE A 58 1.30 -3.42 -5.23
C ILE A 58 1.91 -2.87 -3.94
N ALA A 59 1.08 -2.34 -3.03
CA ALA A 59 1.54 -1.83 -1.74
C ALA A 59 2.24 -2.92 -0.90
N PHE A 60 1.67 -4.12 -0.85
CA PHE A 60 2.24 -5.27 -0.15
C PHE A 60 3.60 -5.64 -0.75
N MET A 61 3.69 -5.82 -2.07
CA MET A 61 4.90 -6.26 -2.75
C MET A 61 6.02 -5.23 -2.67
N CYS A 62 5.70 -3.93 -2.83
CA CYS A 62 6.67 -2.86 -2.66
C CYS A 62 7.19 -2.79 -1.21
N SER A 63 6.32 -2.92 -0.21
CA SER A 63 6.73 -2.91 1.20
C SER A 63 7.57 -4.14 1.56
N ALA A 64 7.19 -5.32 1.09
CA ALA A 64 7.95 -6.56 1.28
C ALA A 64 9.32 -6.47 0.61
N GLY A 65 9.39 -5.92 -0.60
CA GLY A 65 10.66 -5.64 -1.29
C GLY A 65 11.55 -4.67 -0.52
N ALA A 66 10.98 -3.60 0.06
CA ALA A 66 11.72 -2.65 0.88
C ALA A 66 12.31 -3.35 2.13
N VAL A 67 11.50 -4.14 2.85
CA VAL A 67 11.96 -4.93 4.02
C VAL A 67 13.08 -5.89 3.61
N PHE A 68 12.91 -6.63 2.51
CA PHE A 68 13.94 -7.55 2.01
C PHE A 68 15.24 -6.81 1.69
N THR A 69 15.16 -5.63 1.10
CA THR A 69 16.33 -4.80 0.79
C THR A 69 17.02 -4.30 2.07
N TYR A 70 16.27 -3.91 3.10
CA TYR A 70 16.84 -3.55 4.41
C TYR A 70 17.53 -4.73 5.10
N PHE A 71 16.96 -5.94 5.01
CA PHE A 71 17.63 -7.16 5.49
C PHE A 71 18.92 -7.45 4.72
N ALA A 72 18.88 -7.36 3.38
CA ALA A 72 20.06 -7.52 2.55
C ALA A 72 21.17 -6.52 2.95
N MET A 73 20.83 -5.24 3.13
CA MET A 73 21.77 -4.23 3.63
C MET A 73 22.40 -4.61 4.97
N ALA A 74 21.59 -5.11 5.92
CA ALA A 74 22.07 -5.52 7.23
C ALA A 74 23.04 -6.71 7.15
N ASP A 75 22.83 -7.64 6.22
CA ASP A 75 23.73 -8.77 5.98
C ASP A 75 25.01 -8.35 5.26
N TYR A 76 24.90 -7.53 4.20
CA TYR A 76 26.05 -7.04 3.43
C TYR A 76 26.97 -6.15 4.27
N SER A 77 26.41 -5.28 5.11
CA SER A 77 27.19 -4.42 6.03
C SER A 77 28.07 -5.22 7.00
N ARG A 78 27.80 -6.52 7.21
CA ARG A 78 28.60 -7.40 8.07
C ARG A 78 29.76 -8.07 7.34
N VAL A 79 29.70 -8.16 6.01
CA VAL A 79 30.63 -8.96 5.18
C VAL A 79 31.56 -8.09 4.35
N THR A 80 31.06 -7.00 3.76
CA THR A 80 31.81 -6.13 2.84
C THR A 80 31.37 -4.68 2.95
N VAL A 81 32.31 -3.76 3.22
CA VAL A 81 32.03 -2.32 3.33
C VAL A 81 32.31 -1.65 1.98
N GLU A 82 31.46 -1.90 0.99
CA GLU A 82 31.40 -1.05 -0.20
C GLU A 82 30.26 -0.04 -0.05
N ASP A 83 30.60 1.18 0.39
CA ASP A 83 29.63 2.25 0.70
C ASP A 83 28.67 2.54 -0.47
N LYS A 84 29.15 2.42 -1.71
CA LYS A 84 28.34 2.64 -2.92
C LYS A 84 27.22 1.62 -3.11
N VAL A 85 27.42 0.38 -2.71
CA VAL A 85 26.40 -0.67 -2.82
C VAL A 85 25.33 -0.46 -1.76
N LEU A 86 25.75 -0.10 -0.53
CA LEU A 86 24.86 0.21 0.57
C LEU A 86 23.96 1.42 0.27
N GLU A 87 24.53 2.48 -0.30
CA GLU A 87 23.80 3.68 -0.72
C GLU A 87 22.72 3.36 -1.78
N LYS A 88 23.08 2.59 -2.82
CA LYS A 88 22.11 2.17 -3.85
C LYS A 88 20.97 1.32 -3.30
N LEU A 89 21.27 0.41 -2.38
CA LEU A 89 20.25 -0.39 -1.72
C LEU A 89 19.33 0.50 -0.87
N TYR A 90 19.89 1.46 -0.14
CA TYR A 90 19.12 2.41 0.67
C TYR A 90 18.14 3.22 -0.17
N ASP A 91 18.62 3.79 -1.29
CA ASP A 91 17.77 4.53 -2.22
C ASP A 91 16.68 3.64 -2.84
N ALA A 92 17.03 2.42 -3.24
CA ALA A 92 16.06 1.46 -3.78
C ALA A 92 14.96 1.12 -2.76
N ALA A 93 15.33 0.88 -1.49
CA ALA A 93 14.38 0.62 -0.42
C ALA A 93 13.48 1.84 -0.13
N GLY A 94 14.05 3.04 -0.18
CA GLY A 94 13.31 4.30 -0.05
C GLY A 94 12.27 4.49 -1.15
N LEU A 95 12.66 4.25 -2.41
CA LEU A 95 11.76 4.33 -3.56
C LEU A 95 10.62 3.33 -3.47
N LEU A 96 10.91 2.07 -3.14
CA LEU A 96 9.90 1.03 -2.93
C LEU A 96 8.91 1.42 -1.83
N GLN A 97 9.43 1.96 -0.72
CA GLN A 97 8.59 2.38 0.40
C GLN A 97 7.69 3.57 0.03
N HIS A 98 8.19 4.50 -0.78
CA HIS A 98 7.41 5.64 -1.26
C HIS A 98 6.27 5.18 -2.20
N LEU A 99 6.58 4.26 -3.12
CA LEU A 99 5.58 3.65 -4.00
C LEU A 99 4.51 2.89 -3.20
N ALA A 100 4.91 2.17 -2.15
CA ALA A 100 3.97 1.49 -1.26
C ALA A 100 3.01 2.47 -0.59
N LEU A 101 3.51 3.57 -0.02
CA LEU A 101 2.67 4.58 0.64
C LEU A 101 1.64 5.20 -0.31
N ILE A 102 2.05 5.52 -1.54
CA ILE A 102 1.13 6.03 -2.57
C ILE A 102 0.06 4.98 -2.88
N SER A 103 0.47 3.72 -3.07
CA SER A 103 -0.44 2.62 -3.41
C SER A 103 -1.45 2.32 -2.31
N VAL A 104 -1.06 2.40 -1.03
CA VAL A 104 -1.97 2.24 0.13
C VAL A 104 -3.06 3.29 0.15
N VAL A 105 -2.74 4.55 -0.16
CA VAL A 105 -3.74 5.62 -0.23
C VAL A 105 -4.74 5.34 -1.35
N ILE A 106 -4.26 4.91 -2.52
CA ILE A 106 -5.13 4.54 -3.65
C ILE A 106 -6.02 3.34 -3.27
N ALA A 107 -5.46 2.31 -2.62
CA ALA A 107 -6.20 1.16 -2.13
C ALA A 107 -7.30 1.60 -1.14
N PHE A 108 -6.96 2.44 -0.17
CA PHE A 108 -7.93 2.93 0.81
C PHE A 108 -9.10 3.69 0.15
N VAL A 109 -8.81 4.63 -0.76
CA VAL A 109 -9.84 5.42 -1.46
C VAL A 109 -10.74 4.54 -2.32
N THR A 110 -10.14 3.63 -3.12
CA THR A 110 -10.89 2.73 -4.01
C THR A 110 -11.68 1.67 -3.25
N GLY A 111 -11.14 1.15 -2.15
CA GLY A 111 -11.80 0.21 -1.25
C GLY A 111 -13.01 0.85 -0.58
N MET A 112 -12.85 2.05 -0.01
CA MET A 112 -13.95 2.80 0.60
C MET A 112 -15.04 3.16 -0.42
N TYR A 113 -14.66 3.54 -1.65
CA TYR A 113 -15.64 3.78 -2.71
C TYR A 113 -16.42 2.51 -3.07
N ALA A 114 -15.76 1.35 -3.11
CA ALA A 114 -16.40 0.08 -3.43
C ALA A 114 -17.37 -0.39 -2.33
N THR A 115 -17.04 -0.19 -1.06
CA THR A 115 -17.88 -0.58 0.09
C THR A 115 -19.06 0.34 0.31
N LEU A 116 -18.86 1.64 0.10
CA LEU A 116 -19.86 2.67 0.35
C LEU A 116 -20.70 3.02 -0.89
N ALA A 117 -20.75 2.10 -1.87
CA ALA A 117 -21.50 2.28 -3.12
C ALA A 117 -23.00 2.54 -2.92
N HIS A 118 -23.56 2.21 -1.74
CA HIS A 118 -24.97 2.49 -1.40
C HIS A 118 -25.21 3.92 -0.90
N SER A 119 -24.18 4.63 -0.42
CA SER A 119 -24.27 6.02 0.04
C SER A 119 -23.23 6.89 -0.66
N LEU A 120 -23.62 7.42 -1.82
CA LEU A 120 -22.78 8.29 -2.65
C LEU A 120 -22.21 9.50 -1.88
N GLY A 121 -22.99 10.09 -0.97
CA GLY A 121 -22.53 11.25 -0.17
C GLY A 121 -21.36 10.92 0.76
N LEU A 122 -21.40 9.76 1.42
CA LEU A 122 -20.30 9.32 2.28
C LEU A 122 -19.08 8.91 1.44
N ALA A 123 -19.29 8.23 0.31
CA ALA A 123 -18.21 7.83 -0.59
C ALA A 123 -17.45 9.06 -1.11
N ILE A 124 -18.17 10.08 -1.58
CA ILE A 124 -17.58 11.34 -2.06
C ILE A 124 -16.80 12.03 -0.95
N THR A 125 -17.35 12.12 0.26
CA THR A 125 -16.68 12.77 1.39
C THR A 125 -15.34 12.10 1.72
N VAL A 126 -15.30 10.76 1.74
CA VAL A 126 -14.07 9.99 2.00
C VAL A 126 -13.04 10.19 0.88
N VAL A 127 -13.47 10.19 -0.38
CA VAL A 127 -12.60 10.46 -1.53
C VAL A 127 -12.01 11.86 -1.46
N VAL A 128 -12.81 12.89 -1.14
CA VAL A 128 -12.34 14.28 -1.04
C VAL A 128 -11.29 14.42 0.06
N ILE A 129 -11.54 13.86 1.25
CA ILE A 129 -10.58 13.88 2.37
C ILE A 129 -9.28 13.16 1.98
N GLY A 130 -9.39 11.98 1.36
CA GLY A 130 -8.24 11.19 0.92
C GLY A 130 -7.40 11.90 -0.14
N CYS A 131 -8.04 12.45 -1.18
CA CYS A 131 -7.36 13.21 -2.22
C CYS A 131 -6.69 14.47 -1.66
N PHE A 132 -7.38 15.24 -0.81
CA PHE A 132 -6.83 16.45 -0.21
C PHE A 132 -5.58 16.15 0.62
N SER A 133 -5.65 15.11 1.45
CA SER A 133 -4.52 14.63 2.25
C SER A 133 -3.33 14.24 1.37
N PHE A 134 -3.59 13.51 0.29
CA PHE A 134 -2.57 13.09 -0.67
C PHE A 134 -1.88 14.27 -1.37
N PHE A 135 -2.65 15.28 -1.83
CA PHE A 135 -2.09 16.48 -2.44
C PHE A 135 -1.21 17.27 -1.47
N VAL A 136 -1.63 17.38 -0.21
CA VAL A 136 -0.82 18.03 0.84
C VAL A 136 0.48 17.26 1.08
N TYR A 137 0.44 15.93 1.18
CA TYR A 137 1.64 15.11 1.35
C TYR A 137 2.61 15.24 0.17
N LEU A 138 2.11 15.17 -1.06
CA LEU A 138 2.93 15.37 -2.26
C LEU A 138 3.53 16.77 -2.31
N TRP A 139 2.75 17.81 -1.98
CA TRP A 139 3.23 19.18 -1.98
C TRP A 139 4.34 19.42 -0.95
N VAL A 140 4.18 18.91 0.28
CA VAL A 140 5.21 18.97 1.32
C VAL A 140 6.45 18.20 0.90
N PHE A 141 6.30 16.99 0.37
CA PHE A 141 7.42 16.19 -0.13
C PHE A 141 8.19 16.91 -1.25
N PHE A 142 7.49 17.45 -2.24
CA PHE A 142 8.10 18.16 -3.36
C PHE A 142 8.82 19.43 -2.91
N LYS A 143 8.24 20.16 -1.96
CA LYS A 143 8.88 21.34 -1.35
C LYS A 143 10.18 20.97 -0.62
N ILE A 144 10.18 19.86 0.13
CA ILE A 144 11.37 19.41 0.87
C ILE A 144 12.43 18.85 -0.08
N ALA A 145 12.02 18.10 -1.11
CA ALA A 145 12.95 17.51 -2.09
C ALA A 145 13.61 18.55 -3.01
N CYS A 146 12.99 19.72 -3.19
CA CYS A 146 13.48 20.79 -4.07
C CYS A 146 14.13 21.96 -3.30
N SER A 147 14.20 21.87 -1.97
CA SER A 147 14.88 22.84 -1.08
C SER A 147 16.27 22.37 -0.70
#